data_AF-A0A3E3JYB1-F1
#
_entry.id   AF-A0A3E3JYB1-F1
#
_cell.length_a   1.000
_cell.length_b   1.000
_cell.length_c   1.000
_cell.angle_alpha   90.00
_cell.angle_beta   90.00
_cell.angle_gamma   90.00
#
_symmetry.space_group_name_H-M   'P 1'
#
loop_
_entity.id
_entity.type
_entity.pdbx_description
1 polymer ?
#
loop_
_entity_poly.entity_id
_entity_poly.type
_entity_poly.pdbx_seq_one_letter_code
_entity_poly.pdbx_strand_id
1 'polypeptide(L)' 'MERGEIKNGWYYCPHGHKTAQKIEKDSNMENTPIYCKHCRRAYYPVIKDGKIMGVK' A
#
# COMPACT_ATOMS: atom_id res chain seq x y z
N MET A 1 9.75 9.31 6.56
CA MET A 1 8.44 8.92 5.98
C MET A 1 8.33 7.41 6.03
N GLU A 2 7.37 6.88 6.77
CA GLU A 2 7.14 5.43 6.84
C GLU A 2 6.44 4.99 5.54
N ARG A 3 7.14 4.24 4.67
CA ARG A 3 6.61 3.75 3.39
C ARG A 3 6.23 2.28 3.53
N GLY A 4 5.06 1.90 3.03
CA GLY A 4 4.65 0.49 2.96
C GLY A 4 5.50 -0.30 1.97
N GLU A 5 5.21 -1.60 1.86
CA GLU A 5 5.88 -2.50 0.92
C GLU A 5 4.86 -3.36 0.17
N ILE A 6 5.22 -3.85 -1.01
CA ILE A 6 4.41 -4.84 -1.74
C ILE A 6 5.18 -6.15 -1.77
N LYS A 7 4.62 -7.20 -1.18
CA LYS A 7 5.20 -8.56 -1.15
C LYS A 7 4.21 -9.55 -1.73
N ASN A 8 4.62 -10.28 -2.77
CA ASN A 8 3.78 -11.26 -3.48
C ASN A 8 2.41 -10.69 -3.91
N GLY A 9 2.42 -9.44 -4.41
CA GLY A 9 1.21 -8.72 -4.82
C GLY A 9 0.33 -8.23 -3.67
N TRP A 10 0.74 -8.35 -2.41
CA TRP A 10 -0.03 -7.81 -1.27
C TRP A 10 0.62 -6.55 -0.74
N TYR A 11 -0.19 -5.52 -0.46
CA TYR A 11 0.29 -4.33 0.24
C TYR A 11 0.44 -4.61 1.73
N TYR A 12 1.60 -4.29 2.28
CA TYR A 12 1.89 -4.27 3.70
C TYR A 12 2.05 -2.81 4.13
N CYS A 13 1.43 -2.46 5.25
CA CYS A 13 1.57 -1.12 5.81
C CYS A 13 3.02 -0.84 6.24
N PRO A 14 3.39 0.42 6.50
CA PRO A 14 4.75 0.78 6.90
C PRO A 14 5.27 0.10 8.18
N HIS A 15 4.40 -0.46 9.01
CA HIS A 15 4.78 -1.27 10.18
C HIS A 15 4.90 -2.78 9.89
N GLY A 16 4.84 -3.20 8.62
CA GLY A 16 5.01 -4.60 8.24
C GLY A 16 3.76 -5.48 8.38
N HIS A 17 2.58 -4.91 8.62
CA HIS A 17 1.33 -5.70 8.64
C HIS A 17 0.73 -5.84 7.24
N LYS A 18 0.40 -7.08 6.87
CA LYS A 18 -0.35 -7.39 5.65
C LYS A 18 -1.74 -6.73 5.68
N THR A 19 -2.10 -6.05 4.61
CA THR A 19 -3.45 -5.47 4.43
C THR A 19 -4.33 -6.38 3.56
N ALA A 20 -5.62 -6.03 3.44
CA ALA A 20 -6.55 -6.73 2.56
C ALA A 20 -6.42 -6.32 1.09
N GLN A 21 -5.56 -5.34 0.78
CA GLN A 21 -5.39 -4.86 -0.59
C GLN A 21 -4.34 -5.68 -1.34
N LYS A 22 -4.77 -6.31 -2.42
CA LYS A 22 -3.89 -6.89 -3.44
C LYS A 22 -3.59 -5.84 -4.52
N ILE A 23 -2.35 -5.80 -4.97
CA ILE A 23 -1.81 -4.91 -6.00
C ILE A 23 -1.34 -5.79 -7.15
N GLU A 24 -1.96 -5.62 -8.31
CA GLU A 24 -1.57 -6.29 -9.54
C GLU A 24 -0.44 -5.52 -10.24
N LYS A 25 0.24 -6.16 -11.20
CA LYS A 25 1.44 -5.62 -11.86
C LYS A 25 1.21 -4.34 -12.66
N ASP A 26 -0.02 -4.08 -13.08
CA ASP A 26 -0.48 -2.93 -13.87
C ASP A 26 -1.37 -1.98 -13.04
N SER A 27 -1.52 -2.25 -11.74
CA SER A 27 -2.32 -1.41 -10.85
C SER A 27 -1.70 -0.02 -10.71
N ASN A 28 -2.56 0.99 -10.89
CA ASN A 28 -2.25 2.39 -10.68
C ASN A 28 -3.21 2.94 -9.61
N MET A 29 -2.67 3.50 -8.53
CA MET A 29 -3.44 4.05 -7.41
C MET A 29 -2.80 5.35 -6.94
N GLU A 30 -3.62 6.40 -6.83
CA GLU A 30 -3.22 7.67 -6.24
C GLU A 30 -4.37 8.18 -5.38
N ASN A 31 -4.06 8.83 -4.24
CA ASN A 31 -5.05 9.34 -3.27
C ASN A 31 -6.11 8.30 -2.83
N THR A 32 -5.80 7.02 -2.95
CA THR A 32 -6.71 5.93 -2.60
C THR A 32 -6.29 5.34 -1.25
N PRO A 33 -7.17 5.32 -0.24
CA PRO A 33 -6.82 4.82 1.07
C PRO A 33 -6.68 3.29 1.08
N ILE A 34 -5.58 2.79 1.62
CA ILE A 34 -5.43 1.39 2.03
C ILE A 34 -5.49 1.32 3.55
N TYR A 35 -6.53 0.68 4.09
CA TYR A 35 -6.73 0.55 5.52
C TYR A 35 -5.93 -0.62 6.11
N CYS A 36 -5.23 -0.37 7.22
CA CYS A 36 -4.60 -1.41 8.02
C CYS A 36 -5.40 -1.68 9.29
N LYS A 37 -5.96 -2.89 9.42
CA LYS A 37 -6.71 -3.32 10.62
C LYS A 37 -5.89 -3.34 11.92
N HIS A 38 -4.58 -3.60 11.82
CA HIS A 38 -3.68 -3.66 12.98
C HIS A 38 -3.36 -2.27 13.52
N CYS A 39 -3.09 -1.33 12.61
CA CYS A 39 -2.76 0.05 12.96
C CYS A 39 -4.01 0.93 13.13
N ARG A 40 -5.19 0.42 12.70
CA ARG A 40 -6.48 1.11 12.68
C ARG A 40 -6.45 2.47 11.96
N ARG A 41 -5.61 2.60 10.94
CA ARG A 41 -5.44 3.82 10.15
C ARG A 41 -5.35 3.53 8.65
N ALA A 42 -5.73 4.52 7.85
CA ALA A 42 -5.57 4.51 6.41
C ALA A 42 -4.19 5.04 6.00
N TYR A 43 -3.64 4.47 4.94
CA TYR A 43 -2.42 4.94 4.28
C TYR A 43 -2.73 5.29 2.84
N TYR A 44 -2.05 6.29 2.30
CA TYR A 44 -2.28 6.78 0.94
C TYR A 44 -1.01 6.58 0.09
N PRO A 45 -0.65 5.32 -0.23
CA PRO A 45 0.49 5.07 -1.11
C PRO A 45 0.16 5.54 -2.53
N VAL A 46 1.16 6.10 -3.20
CA VAL A 46 1.13 6.29 -4.65
C VAL A 46 1.69 5.02 -5.28
N ILE A 47 0.89 4.32 -6.07
CA ILE A 47 1.26 3.08 -6.75
C ILE A 47 1.16 3.31 -8.26
N LYS A 48 2.23 2.97 -9.00
CA LYS A 48 2.26 2.97 -10.46
C LYS A 48 2.90 1.68 -10.95
N ASP A 49 2.28 1.04 -11.94
CA ASP A 49 2.73 -0.26 -12.50
C ASP A 49 3.06 -1.28 -11.40
N GLY A 50 2.15 -1.39 -10.42
CA GLY A 50 2.28 -2.34 -9.30
C GLY A 50 3.43 -2.04 -8.33
N LYS A 51 4.09 -0.87 -8.44
CA LYS A 51 5.19 -0.44 -7.58
C LYS A 51 4.77 0.79 -6.79
N ILE A 52 5.13 0.82 -5.50
CA ILE A 52 4.99 2.04 -4.70
C ILE A 52 5.96 3.07 -5.30
N MET A 53 5.52 4.31 -5.48
CA MET A 53 6.33 5.44 -5.94
C MET A 53 6.58 6.45 -4.81
N GLY A 54 5.65 6.56 -3.86
CA GLY A 54 5.75 7.47 -2.73
C GLY A 54 4.58 7.32 -1.76
N VAL A 55 4.56 8.17 -0.75
CA VAL A 55 3.43 8.36 0.17
C VAL A 55 3.03 9.83 0.11
N LYS A 56 1.73 10.10 0.05
CA LYS A 56 1.18 11.45 0.24
C LYS A 56 0.72 11.62 1.68
#